data_AF-A0A1H8G1Z8-F1
#
_entry.id   AF-A0A1H8G1Z8-F1
#
_cell.length_a   1.000
_cell.length_b   1.000
_cell.length_c   1.000
_cell.angle_alpha   90.00
_cell.angle_beta   90.00
_cell.angle_gamma   90.00
#
_symmetry.space_group_name_H-M   'P 1'
#
loop_
_entity.id
_entity.type
_entity.pdbx_description
1 polymer ?
#
loop_
_entity_poly.entity_id
_entity_poly.type
_entity_poly.pdbx_seq_one_letter_code
_entity_poly.pdbx_strand_id
1 'polypeptide(L)' 'MARKIRSDCTVGTLEKKLGLPPGTIRNADGRDTRSDKKVGTIRKEAEKNS' A
#
# COMPACT_ATOMS: atom_id res chain seq x y z
N MET A 1 -8.63 -19.11 -0.40
CA MET A 1 -7.40 -18.55 0.22
C MET A 1 -6.99 -17.31 -0.57
N ALA A 2 -7.24 -16.11 -0.06
CA ALA A 2 -6.91 -14.88 -0.79
C ALA A 2 -5.39 -14.80 -0.98
N ARG A 3 -4.92 -14.71 -2.22
CA ARG A 3 -3.49 -14.64 -2.54
C ARG A 3 -2.93 -13.36 -1.92
N LYS A 4 -2.05 -13.51 -0.92
CA LYS A 4 -1.41 -12.36 -0.26
C LYS A 4 -0.71 -11.53 -1.32
N ILE A 5 -0.95 -10.22 -1.27
CA ILE A 5 -0.32 -9.28 -2.19
C ILE A 5 1.17 -9.25 -1.89
N ARG A 6 1.97 -9.38 -2.95
CA ARG A 6 3.41 -9.47 -2.87
C ARG A 6 3.99 -8.18 -2.29
N SER A 7 4.93 -8.29 -1.37
CA SER A 7 5.46 -7.14 -0.63
C SER A 7 6.25 -6.15 -1.49
N ASP A 8 6.82 -6.60 -2.61
CA ASP A 8 7.51 -5.78 -3.63
C ASP A 8 6.58 -5.08 -4.62
N CYS A 9 5.26 -5.34 -4.57
CA CYS A 9 4.30 -4.61 -5.38
C CYS A 9 4.26 -3.13 -4.95
N THR A 10 4.03 -2.23 -5.90
CA THR A 10 3.87 -0.79 -5.63
C THR A 10 2.42 -0.45 -5.30
N VAL A 11 2.21 0.65 -4.57
CA VAL A 11 0.86 1.14 -4.21
C VAL A 11 0.00 1.38 -5.44
N GLY A 12 0.52 2.06 -6.46
CA GLY A 12 -0.28 2.35 -7.65
C GLY A 12 -0.68 1.09 -8.43
N THR A 13 0.17 0.06 -8.43
CA THR A 13 -0.17 -1.24 -9.03
C THR A 13 -1.20 -1.97 -8.19
N LEU A 14 -1.08 -1.88 -6.87
CA LEU A 14 -2.01 -2.46 -5.92
C LEU A 14 -3.42 -1.85 -6.07
N GLU A 15 -3.51 -0.52 -6.09
CA GLU A 15 -4.77 0.20 -6.27
C GLU A 15 -5.44 -0.18 -7.59
N LYS A 16 -4.69 -0.19 -8.70
CA LYS A 16 -5.18 -0.67 -9.99
C LYS A 16 -5.66 -2.13 -9.95
N LYS A 17 -4.90 -3.00 -9.30
CA LYS A 17 -5.22 -4.43 -9.19
C LYS A 17 -6.48 -4.69 -8.36
N LEU A 18 -6.74 -3.84 -7.37
CA LEU A 18 -7.93 -3.89 -6.53
C LEU A 18 -9.10 -3.07 -7.08
N GLY A 19 -8.91 -2.33 -8.18
CA GLY A 19 -9.93 -1.42 -8.72
C GLY A 19 -10.21 -0.21 -7.82
N LEU A 20 -9.24 0.15 -6.95
CA LEU A 20 -9.36 1.29 -6.05
C LEU A 20 -8.92 2.57 -6.77
N PRO A 21 -9.55 3.71 -6.45
CA PRO A 21 -9.08 4.99 -6.94
C PRO A 21 -7.65 5.27 -6.43
N PRO A 22 -6.83 5.97 -7.22
CA PRO A 22 -5.48 6.34 -6.80
C PRO A 22 -5.52 7.19 -5.53
N GLY A 23 -4.66 6.88 -4.57
CA GLY A 23 -4.59 7.54 -3.26
C GLY A 23 -5.59 7.02 -2.22
N THR A 24 -6.12 5.81 -2.45
CA THR A 24 -6.89 5.07 -1.44
C THR A 24 -5.97 4.59 -0.33
N ILE A 25 -4.76 4.14 -0.68
CA ILE A 25 -3.77 3.71 0.31
C ILE A 25 -3.05 4.94 0.83
N ARG A 26 -3.27 5.26 2.10
CA ARG A 26 -2.65 6.41 2.78
C ARG A 26 -1.55 5.95 3.74
N ASN A 27 -0.56 6.81 3.94
CA ASN A 27 0.48 6.60 4.94
C ASN A 27 -0.12 6.78 6.35
N ALA A 28 0.61 6.33 7.38
CA ALA A 28 0.19 6.48 8.78
C ALA A 28 -0.02 7.94 9.22
N ASP A 29 0.66 8.89 8.54
CA ASP A 29 0.50 10.33 8.76
C ASP A 29 -0.71 10.94 8.02
N GLY A 30 -1.53 10.11 7.36
CA GLY A 30 -2.73 10.53 6.63
C GLY A 30 -2.46 11.17 5.27
N ARG A 31 -1.20 11.36 4.89
CA ARG A 31 -0.82 11.84 3.55
C ARG A 31 -0.95 10.73 2.52
N ASP A 32 -1.15 11.15 1.28
CA ASP A 32 -1.23 10.23 0.16
C ASP A 32 0.06 9.41 0.05
N THR A 33 -0.10 8.10 -0.16
CA THR A 33 1.06 7.25 -0.34
C THR A 33 1.53 7.35 -1.76
N ARG A 34 2.79 7.76 -1.94
CA ARG A 34 3.46 7.73 -3.23
C ARG A 34 3.19 6.40 -3.97
N SER A 35 2.70 6.52 -5.20
CA SER A 35 2.29 5.38 -6.03
C SER A 35 3.44 4.40 -6.34
N ASP A 36 4.69 4.84 -6.29
CA ASP A 36 5.89 4.03 -6.46
C ASP A 36 6.37 3.32 -5.17
N LYS A 37 5.81 3.68 -4.01
CA LYS A 37 6.19 3.08 -2.72
C LYS A 37 5.81 1.60 -2.69
N LYS A 38 6.67 0.77 -2.11
CA LYS A 38 6.41 -0.66 -1.94
C LYS A 38 5.40 -0.91 -0.83
N VAL A 39 4.46 -1.83 -1.07
CA VAL A 39 3.44 -2.26 -0.12
C VAL A 39 4.08 -2.84 1.15
N GLY A 40 5.19 -3.56 1.01
CA GLY A 40 5.93 -4.10 2.15
C GLY A 40 6.49 -3.03 3.08
N THR A 41 6.84 -1.85 2.57
CA THR A 41 7.31 -0.73 3.40
C THR A 41 6.16 -0.19 4.25
N ILE A 42 5.00 0.03 3.64
CA ILE A 42 3.79 0.54 4.32
C ILE A 42 3.34 -0.42 5.41
N ARG A 43 3.38 -1.74 5.14
CA ARG A 43 3.04 -2.75 6.15
C ARG A 43 3.96 -2.66 7.37
N LYS A 44 5.28 -2.56 7.15
CA LYS A 44 6.25 -2.40 8.24
C LYS A 44 6.07 -1.10 9.01
N GLU A 45 5.73 0.00 8.32
CA GLU A 45 5.44 1.29 8.94
C GLU A 45 4.16 1.21 9.79
N ALA A 46 3.11 0.56 9.29
CA ALA A 46 1.87 0.34 10.03
C ALA A 46 2.10 -0.54 11.27
N GLU A 47 2.88 -1.63 11.14
CA GLU A 47 3.25 -2.50 12.26
C GLU A 47 4.08 -1.79 13.33
N LYS A 48 4.94 -0.83 12.96
CA LYS A 48 5.73 -0.05 13.92
C LYS A 48 4.94 1.01 14.67
N ASN A 49 3.79 1.41 14.15
CA ASN A 49 2.97 2.48 14.70
C ASN A 49 1.72 1.95 15.45
N SER A 50 1.71 0.65 15.77
CA SER A 50 0.68 -0.08 16.53
C SER A 50 1.07 -0.24 17.99
#